data_AF-A0A0N0PG51-F1
#
_entry.id   AF-A0A0N0PG51-F1
#
_cell.length_a   1.000
_cell.length_b   1.000
_cell.length_c   1.000
_cell.angle_alpha   90.00
_cell.angle_beta   90.00
_cell.angle_gamma   90.00
#
_symmetry.space_group_name_H-M   'P 1'
#
loop_
_entity.id
_entity.type
_entity.pdbx_description
1 polymer ?
#
loop_
_entity_poly.entity_id
_entity_poly.type
_entity_poly.pdbx_seq_one_letter_code
_entity_poly.pdbx_strand_id
1 'polypeptide(L)'
;MAASGGNIEWSTTVKPILTALYGPFFDKNDAVEIIQAIIKSESEFQNHEDVYDLFYTCFACLSAHFISVNANNLPIDQLSTARDAFRIILGQILKKLSEAGLSYDETSSTTAAPNVSIKQLLLPIVGLCGVDGGGYPQSDLVILTSLLKNAKLPAHVNVSETQTTKSSVIPSPITSLTSQTASNNEKQVPSSAQRRSDALLEQLTMPLRNPAASVPTTQVQPSAVVMSPGSKDSLESSKEANANQQPSVDMKKWVASTCGSLLMELRAGFIMLKVCSSLPCLQRYLNRWQMSKESANSPQFNSDASLYVMCN
;
A
#
# COMPACT_ATOMS: atom_id res chain seq x y z
N MET A 1 16.43 -15.58 21.79
CA MET A 1 14.98 -15.91 21.71
C MET A 1 14.82 -16.98 20.66
N ALA A 2 13.89 -17.93 20.82
CA ALA A 2 13.71 -18.99 19.83
C ALA A 2 12.94 -18.47 18.61
N ALA A 3 13.56 -18.52 17.43
CA ALA A 3 12.83 -18.29 16.18
C ALA A 3 11.94 -19.50 15.90
N SER A 4 10.63 -19.37 16.07
CA SER A 4 9.67 -20.43 15.76
C SER A 4 9.47 -20.54 14.24
N GLY A 5 10.44 -21.18 13.59
CA GLY A 5 10.45 -21.55 12.17
C GLY A 5 9.42 -22.61 11.79
N GLY A 6 8.22 -22.53 12.36
CA GLY A 6 7.08 -23.33 11.96
C GLY A 6 6.61 -22.92 10.56
N ASN A 7 6.66 -23.91 9.66
CA ASN A 7 6.00 -23.98 8.36
C ASN A 7 4.60 -23.34 8.38
N ILE A 8 4.26 -22.57 7.34
CA ILE A 8 2.94 -21.96 7.18
C ILE A 8 1.94 -23.02 6.70
N GLU A 9 0.92 -23.27 7.52
CA GLU A 9 -0.21 -24.10 7.10
C GLU A 9 -1.26 -23.23 6.41
N TRP A 10 -1.03 -22.90 5.14
CA TRP A 10 -1.88 -21.99 4.36
C TRP A 10 -3.37 -22.37 4.40
N SER A 11 -3.70 -23.67 4.43
CA SER A 11 -5.06 -24.21 4.61
C SER A 11 -5.76 -23.77 5.89
N THR A 12 -5.03 -23.37 6.92
CA THR A 12 -5.56 -22.78 8.15
C THR A 12 -5.40 -21.26 8.16
N THR A 13 -4.25 -20.72 7.76
CA THR A 13 -3.98 -19.27 7.73
C THR A 13 -4.98 -18.47 6.89
N VAL A 14 -5.53 -19.03 5.80
CA VAL A 14 -6.55 -18.32 5.02
C VAL A 14 -7.95 -18.34 5.62
N LYS A 15 -8.23 -19.22 6.60
CA LYS A 15 -9.60 -19.42 7.12
C LYS A 15 -10.25 -18.12 7.59
N PRO A 16 -9.62 -17.25 8.41
CA PRO A 16 -10.23 -16.00 8.85
C PRO A 16 -10.66 -15.11 7.69
N ILE A 17 -9.82 -14.98 6.66
CA ILE A 17 -10.11 -14.20 5.45
C ILE A 17 -11.30 -14.79 4.67
N LEU A 18 -11.36 -16.11 4.52
CA LEU A 18 -12.46 -16.78 3.82
C LEU A 18 -13.78 -16.68 4.61
N THR A 19 -13.74 -16.67 5.95
CA THR A 19 -14.93 -16.59 6.81
C THR A 19 -15.41 -15.17 7.10
N ALA A 20 -14.51 -14.17 7.07
CA ALA A 20 -14.85 -12.77 7.36
C ALA A 20 -15.85 -12.13 6.37
N LEU A 21 -16.11 -12.78 5.23
CA LEU A 21 -17.22 -12.43 4.33
C LEU A 21 -18.62 -12.73 4.87
N TYR A 22 -18.73 -13.67 5.82
CA TYR A 22 -20.00 -14.30 6.21
C TYR A 22 -20.21 -14.40 7.73
N GLY A 23 -19.16 -14.24 8.53
CA GLY A 23 -19.18 -14.27 9.99
C GLY A 23 -18.71 -12.96 10.63
N PRO A 24 -19.11 -12.67 11.88
CA PRO A 24 -18.65 -11.48 12.59
C PRO A 24 -17.21 -11.66 13.12
N PHE A 25 -16.44 -10.56 13.06
CA PHE A 25 -15.08 -10.37 13.56
C PHE A 25 -13.94 -11.10 12.83
N PHE A 26 -13.11 -10.28 12.19
CA PHE A 26 -11.66 -10.46 12.10
C PHE A 26 -11.07 -9.91 13.42
N ASP A 27 -10.63 -10.80 14.30
CA ASP A 27 -10.29 -10.47 15.69
C ASP A 27 -8.83 -9.99 15.85
N LYS A 28 -8.31 -9.93 17.10
CA LYS A 28 -6.92 -9.51 17.36
C LYS A 28 -5.90 -10.60 17.04
N ASN A 29 -6.28 -11.86 17.20
CA ASN A 29 -5.46 -13.03 16.94
C ASN A 29 -5.37 -13.27 15.42
N ASP A 30 -6.50 -13.21 14.70
CA ASP A 30 -6.56 -13.30 13.23
C ASP A 30 -5.58 -12.30 12.58
N ALA A 31 -5.63 -11.05 13.04
CA ALA A 31 -4.75 -9.98 12.56
C ALA A 31 -3.26 -10.30 12.78
N VAL A 32 -2.90 -10.83 13.95
CA VAL A 32 -1.52 -11.20 14.29
C VAL A 32 -1.07 -12.44 13.51
N GLU A 33 -1.89 -13.47 13.39
CA GLU A 33 -1.56 -14.69 12.63
C GLU A 33 -1.31 -14.39 11.16
N ILE A 34 -2.13 -13.54 10.54
CA ILE A 34 -1.96 -13.10 9.15
C ILE A 34 -0.69 -12.24 9.00
N ILE A 35 -0.44 -11.29 9.91
CA ILE A 35 0.81 -10.50 9.91
C ILE A 35 2.04 -11.42 10.04
N GLN A 36 2.02 -12.39 10.94
CA GLN A 36 3.12 -13.33 11.16
C GLN A 36 3.32 -14.27 9.95
N ALA A 37 2.25 -14.73 9.31
CA ALA A 37 2.34 -15.53 8.08
C ALA A 37 2.94 -14.72 6.92
N ILE A 38 2.56 -13.44 6.77
CA ILE A 38 3.10 -12.55 5.73
C ILE A 38 4.60 -12.31 5.92
N ILE A 39 5.05 -12.03 7.15
CA ILE A 39 6.49 -11.92 7.48
C ILE A 39 7.23 -13.23 7.15
N LYS A 40 6.67 -14.38 7.54
CA LYS A 40 7.30 -15.69 7.30
C LYS A 40 7.42 -16.08 5.82
N SER A 41 6.56 -15.52 4.96
CA SER A 41 6.50 -15.81 3.52
C SER A 41 7.05 -14.69 2.63
N GLU A 42 7.80 -13.73 3.18
CA GLU A 42 8.36 -12.61 2.42
C GLU A 42 9.10 -13.05 1.13
N SER A 43 9.90 -14.10 1.22
CA SER A 43 10.65 -14.67 0.09
C SER A 43 9.75 -15.26 -0.98
N GLU A 44 8.61 -15.84 -0.62
CA GLU A 44 7.62 -16.39 -1.54
C GLU A 44 6.80 -15.28 -2.20
N PHE A 45 6.38 -14.25 -1.45
CA PHE A 45 5.73 -13.07 -2.03
C PHE A 45 6.59 -12.43 -3.14
N GLN A 46 7.91 -12.43 -2.97
CA GLN A 46 8.84 -11.93 -3.98
C GLN A 46 9.03 -12.94 -5.13
N ASN A 47 9.28 -14.22 -4.81
CA ASN A 47 9.85 -15.23 -5.72
C ASN A 47 9.01 -16.52 -5.88
N HIS A 48 7.68 -16.42 -5.96
CA HIS A 48 6.80 -17.56 -6.25
C HIS A 48 6.79 -17.97 -7.74
N GLU A 49 6.44 -19.24 -8.01
CA GLU A 49 6.00 -19.68 -9.34
C GLU A 49 4.68 -18.98 -9.74
N ASP A 50 4.50 -18.68 -11.03
CA ASP A 50 3.29 -18.01 -11.57
C ASP A 50 1.97 -18.70 -11.18
N VAL A 51 2.01 -20.03 -10.95
CA VAL A 51 0.85 -20.83 -10.55
C VAL A 51 0.30 -20.45 -9.15
N TYR A 52 1.09 -19.73 -8.33
CA TYR A 52 0.67 -19.19 -7.03
C TYR A 52 0.49 -17.66 -7.03
N ASP A 53 0.76 -16.96 -8.14
CA ASP A 53 0.67 -15.48 -8.20
C ASP A 53 -0.74 -14.97 -7.86
N LEU A 54 -1.78 -15.67 -8.32
CA LEU A 54 -3.17 -15.36 -7.96
C LEU A 54 -3.41 -15.50 -6.45
N PHE A 55 -2.80 -16.50 -5.81
CA PHE A 55 -2.92 -16.70 -4.37
C PHE A 55 -2.30 -15.54 -3.60
N TYR A 56 -1.02 -15.22 -3.82
CA TYR A 56 -0.35 -14.12 -3.11
C TYR A 56 -0.98 -12.76 -3.40
N THR A 57 -1.46 -12.54 -4.62
CA THR A 57 -2.16 -11.31 -5.00
C THR A 57 -3.49 -11.17 -4.27
N CYS A 58 -4.38 -12.16 -4.33
CA CYS A 58 -5.66 -12.09 -3.62
C CYS A 58 -5.49 -12.08 -2.09
N PHE A 59 -4.52 -12.83 -1.56
CA PHE A 59 -4.23 -12.86 -0.13
C PHE A 59 -3.67 -11.52 0.38
N ALA A 60 -2.75 -10.86 -0.36
CA ALA A 60 -2.30 -9.50 -0.04
C ALA A 60 -3.46 -8.48 -0.07
N CYS A 61 -4.25 -8.50 -1.14
CA CYS A 61 -5.41 -7.64 -1.34
C CYS A 61 -6.44 -7.74 -0.19
N LEU A 62 -6.82 -8.96 0.18
CA LEU A 62 -7.80 -9.20 1.25
C LEU A 62 -7.22 -8.94 2.63
N SER A 63 -5.96 -9.31 2.90
CA SER A 63 -5.27 -8.99 4.16
C SER A 63 -5.18 -7.48 4.39
N ALA A 64 -4.80 -6.72 3.36
CA ALA A 64 -4.78 -5.26 3.40
C ALA A 64 -6.15 -4.68 3.79
N HIS A 65 -7.22 -5.16 3.15
CA HIS A 65 -8.58 -4.69 3.40
C HIS A 65 -9.02 -4.99 4.84
N PHE A 66 -8.97 -6.26 5.27
CA PHE A 66 -9.44 -6.63 6.60
C PHE A 66 -8.60 -5.98 7.71
N ILE A 67 -7.27 -5.89 7.55
CA ILE A 67 -6.42 -5.16 8.52
C ILE A 67 -6.74 -3.65 8.52
N SER A 68 -7.05 -3.02 7.38
CA SER A 68 -7.43 -1.59 7.34
C SER A 68 -8.78 -1.30 8.01
N VAL A 69 -9.79 -2.16 7.79
CA VAL A 69 -11.13 -2.02 8.38
C VAL A 69 -11.05 -2.26 9.89
N ASN A 70 -10.31 -3.31 10.28
CA ASN A 70 -10.14 -3.73 11.67
C ASN A 70 -8.88 -3.16 12.33
N ALA A 71 -8.33 -2.03 11.84
CA ALA A 71 -7.05 -1.47 12.32
C ALA A 71 -6.98 -1.35 13.85
N ASN A 72 -8.08 -0.95 14.52
CA ASN A 72 -8.18 -0.83 15.98
C ASN A 72 -7.97 -2.16 16.76
N ASN A 73 -8.00 -3.31 16.07
CA ASN A 73 -7.71 -4.62 16.67
C ASN A 73 -6.20 -4.89 16.80
N LEU A 74 -5.34 -4.22 16.02
CA LEU A 74 -3.89 -4.41 16.06
C LEU A 74 -3.31 -4.21 17.49
N PRO A 75 -2.46 -5.13 17.98
CA PRO A 75 -1.75 -4.93 19.25
C PRO A 75 -0.64 -3.87 19.13
N ILE A 76 -0.49 -3.03 20.17
CA ILE A 76 0.48 -1.92 20.19
C ILE A 76 1.94 -2.42 20.24
N ASP A 77 2.16 -3.64 20.75
CA ASP A 77 3.44 -4.35 20.74
C ASP A 77 3.83 -4.91 19.36
N GLN A 78 2.88 -5.08 18.44
CA GLN A 78 3.12 -5.66 17.10
C GLN A 78 3.31 -4.61 15.99
N LEU A 79 3.40 -3.33 16.31
CA LEU A 79 3.40 -2.25 15.31
C LEU A 79 4.61 -2.26 14.37
N SER A 80 5.78 -2.70 14.84
CA SER A 80 6.95 -2.95 13.97
C SER A 80 6.66 -4.10 12.99
N THR A 81 6.22 -5.24 13.51
CA THR A 81 5.83 -6.43 12.72
C THR A 81 4.76 -6.09 11.68
N ALA A 82 3.76 -5.30 12.06
CA ALA A 82 2.68 -4.85 11.19
C ALA A 82 3.20 -3.92 10.07
N ARG A 83 4.10 -2.97 10.38
CA ARG A 83 4.75 -2.12 9.36
C ARG A 83 5.49 -2.96 8.32
N ASP A 84 6.24 -3.96 8.76
CA ASP A 84 7.04 -4.76 7.83
C ASP A 84 6.18 -5.73 7.01
N ALA A 85 5.09 -6.27 7.58
CA ALA A 85 4.05 -6.98 6.83
C ALA A 85 3.34 -6.07 5.80
N PHE A 86 3.03 -4.82 6.16
CA PHE A 86 2.49 -3.83 5.20
C PHE A 86 3.47 -3.54 4.05
N ARG A 87 4.79 -3.57 4.27
CA ARG A 87 5.76 -3.44 3.16
C ARG A 87 5.61 -4.57 2.16
N ILE A 88 5.49 -5.81 2.63
CA ILE A 88 5.36 -7.00 1.79
C ILE A 88 4.04 -6.96 1.00
N ILE A 89 2.92 -6.67 1.68
CA ILE A 89 1.59 -6.48 1.10
C ILE A 89 1.62 -5.41 0.00
N LEU A 90 2.09 -4.20 0.32
CA LEU A 90 2.15 -3.09 -0.62
C LEU A 90 3.12 -3.38 -1.77
N GLY A 91 4.23 -4.06 -1.51
CA GLY A 91 5.18 -4.51 -2.52
C GLY A 91 4.56 -5.43 -3.57
N GLN A 92 3.84 -6.48 -3.15
CA GLN A 92 3.12 -7.38 -4.07
C GLN A 92 2.04 -6.63 -4.86
N ILE A 93 1.21 -5.81 -4.21
CA ILE A 93 0.14 -5.07 -4.89
C ILE A 93 0.72 -4.08 -5.91
N LEU A 94 1.84 -3.40 -5.59
CA LEU A 94 2.54 -2.49 -6.51
C LEU A 94 3.22 -3.23 -7.67
N LYS A 95 3.79 -4.42 -7.44
CA LYS A 95 4.31 -5.32 -8.49
C LYS A 95 3.20 -5.63 -9.51
N LYS A 96 2.04 -6.10 -9.04
CA LYS A 96 0.90 -6.41 -9.93
C LYS A 96 0.32 -5.17 -10.63
N LEU A 97 0.31 -4.01 -9.98
CA LEU A 97 -0.09 -2.74 -10.61
C LEU A 97 0.87 -2.34 -11.74
N SER A 98 2.18 -2.50 -11.54
CA SER A 98 3.19 -2.21 -12.56
C SER A 98 3.06 -3.15 -13.77
N GLU A 99 2.74 -4.42 -13.54
CA GLU A 99 2.49 -5.42 -14.60
C GLU A 99 1.17 -5.12 -15.36
N ALA A 100 0.08 -4.80 -14.66
CA ALA A 100 -1.19 -4.42 -15.29
C ALA A 100 -1.10 -3.09 -16.08
N GLY A 101 -0.26 -2.15 -15.64
CA GLY A 101 0.07 -0.93 -16.38
C GLY A 101 1.09 -1.13 -17.50
N LEU A 102 1.73 -2.30 -17.61
CA LEU A 102 2.57 -2.69 -18.74
C LEU A 102 1.74 -3.34 -19.86
N SER A 103 0.74 -4.15 -19.54
CA SER A 103 -0.07 -4.92 -20.50
C SER A 103 -0.99 -4.09 -21.43
N TYR A 104 -0.86 -2.76 -21.42
CA TYR A 104 -1.57 -1.85 -22.33
C TYR A 104 -0.62 -1.11 -23.31
N ASP A 105 0.69 -1.13 -23.04
CA ASP A 105 1.70 -0.35 -23.76
C ASP A 105 2.31 -1.12 -24.95
N GLU A 106 2.18 -2.44 -24.96
CA GLU A 106 2.83 -3.31 -25.96
C GLU A 106 1.82 -4.25 -26.64
N THR A 107 2.08 -4.57 -27.91
CA THR A 107 1.26 -5.45 -28.75
C THR A 107 1.50 -6.94 -28.48
N SER A 108 1.94 -7.32 -27.28
CA SER A 108 2.27 -8.70 -26.94
C SER A 108 1.02 -9.57 -26.88
N SER A 109 0.99 -10.60 -27.72
CA SER A 109 -0.13 -11.52 -27.90
C SER A 109 -0.29 -12.57 -26.79
N THR A 110 0.06 -12.22 -25.55
CA THR A 110 -0.05 -13.09 -24.37
C THR A 110 -1.44 -12.94 -23.77
N THR A 111 -2.42 -13.67 -24.32
CA THR A 111 -3.87 -13.50 -24.05
C THR A 111 -4.34 -14.01 -22.68
N ALA A 112 -3.75 -13.50 -21.60
CA ALA A 112 -4.20 -13.68 -20.22
C ALA A 112 -4.60 -12.31 -19.65
N ALA A 113 -5.92 -12.05 -19.56
CA ALA A 113 -6.40 -10.87 -18.84
C ALA A 113 -6.00 -10.97 -17.35
N PRO A 114 -5.61 -9.85 -16.70
CA PRO A 114 -5.19 -9.90 -15.31
C PRO A 114 -6.34 -10.37 -14.42
N ASN A 115 -6.13 -11.48 -13.70
CA ASN A 115 -7.13 -12.13 -12.85
C ASN A 115 -7.67 -11.22 -11.73
N VAL A 116 -6.95 -10.14 -11.40
CA VAL A 116 -7.37 -9.07 -10.49
C VAL A 116 -7.22 -7.74 -11.23
N SER A 117 -8.29 -6.94 -11.26
CA SER A 117 -8.31 -5.68 -12.00
C SER A 117 -7.50 -4.56 -11.33
N ILE A 118 -7.09 -3.55 -12.10
CA ILE A 118 -6.40 -2.34 -11.58
C ILE A 118 -7.21 -1.69 -10.45
N LYS A 119 -8.54 -1.56 -10.60
CA LYS A 119 -9.45 -1.08 -9.55
C LYS A 119 -9.30 -1.89 -8.26
N GLN A 120 -9.35 -3.22 -8.36
CA GLN A 120 -9.24 -4.11 -7.22
C GLN A 120 -7.84 -4.08 -6.58
N LEU A 121 -6.78 -3.79 -7.32
CA LEU A 121 -5.44 -3.57 -6.77
C LEU A 121 -5.29 -2.20 -6.07
N LEU A 122 -6.01 -1.16 -6.52
CA LEU A 122 -5.93 0.19 -5.94
C LEU A 122 -6.71 0.35 -4.63
N LEU A 123 -7.95 -0.18 -4.55
CA LEU A 123 -8.82 -0.06 -3.37
C LEU A 123 -8.17 -0.44 -2.01
N PRO A 124 -7.37 -1.52 -1.87
CA PRO A 124 -6.75 -1.86 -0.58
C PRO A 124 -5.66 -0.85 -0.17
N ILE A 125 -4.96 -0.24 -1.13
CA ILE A 125 -3.98 0.82 -0.86
C ILE A 125 -4.71 2.06 -0.33
N VAL A 126 -5.84 2.43 -0.95
CA VAL A 126 -6.69 3.57 -0.53
C VAL A 126 -7.24 3.35 0.89
N GLY A 127 -7.68 2.12 1.20
CA GLY A 127 -8.13 1.73 2.55
C GLY A 127 -7.00 1.77 3.60
N LEU A 128 -5.83 1.22 3.29
CA LEU A 128 -4.64 1.28 4.16
C LEU A 128 -4.16 2.73 4.40
N CYS A 129 -4.34 3.63 3.43
CA CYS A 129 -4.07 5.06 3.61
C CYS A 129 -5.15 5.83 4.39
N GLY A 130 -6.20 5.17 4.88
CA GLY A 130 -7.22 5.78 5.74
C GLY A 130 -8.11 6.81 5.05
N VAL A 131 -8.27 6.73 3.72
CA VAL A 131 -9.18 7.59 2.96
C VAL A 131 -10.62 7.12 3.19
N ASP A 132 -11.54 8.05 3.45
CA ASP A 132 -12.97 7.73 3.62
C ASP A 132 -13.56 7.08 2.34
N GLY A 133 -14.28 5.98 2.50
CA GLY A 133 -14.70 5.12 1.40
C GLY A 133 -13.62 4.17 0.86
N GLY A 134 -12.40 4.22 1.40
CA GLY A 134 -11.31 3.30 1.08
C GLY A 134 -11.58 1.88 1.56
N GLY A 135 -11.87 0.98 0.61
CA GLY A 135 -12.14 -0.43 0.85
C GLY A 135 -12.85 -1.06 -0.34
N TYR A 136 -13.07 -2.38 -0.29
CA TYR A 136 -13.81 -3.07 -1.35
C TYR A 136 -15.34 -2.92 -1.16
N PRO A 137 -16.12 -2.72 -2.24
CA PRO A 137 -17.53 -3.03 -2.21
C PRO A 137 -17.74 -4.56 -2.06
N GLN A 138 -18.88 -4.97 -1.51
CA GLN A 138 -19.17 -6.38 -1.23
C GLN A 138 -19.02 -7.31 -2.45
N SER A 139 -19.31 -6.80 -3.66
CA SER A 139 -19.11 -7.52 -4.92
C SER A 139 -17.64 -7.87 -5.18
N ASP A 140 -16.71 -6.92 -4.95
CA ASP A 140 -15.27 -7.16 -5.14
C ASP A 140 -14.72 -8.09 -4.05
N LEU A 141 -15.22 -8.02 -2.81
CA LEU A 141 -14.87 -9.01 -1.77
C LEU A 141 -15.30 -10.43 -2.15
N VAL A 142 -16.54 -10.60 -2.63
CA VAL A 142 -17.04 -11.92 -3.07
C VAL A 142 -16.22 -12.46 -4.24
N ILE A 143 -15.83 -11.61 -5.20
CA ILE A 143 -14.96 -11.99 -6.32
C ILE A 143 -13.57 -12.40 -5.82
N LEU A 144 -12.90 -11.54 -5.04
CA LEU A 144 -11.53 -11.78 -4.57
C LEU A 144 -11.42 -12.99 -3.64
N THR A 145 -12.40 -13.20 -2.75
CA THR A 145 -12.43 -14.38 -1.87
C THR A 145 -12.76 -15.65 -2.65
N SER A 146 -13.58 -15.58 -3.71
CA SER A 146 -13.78 -16.70 -4.63
C SER A 146 -12.49 -17.04 -5.39
N LEU A 147 -11.76 -16.04 -5.89
CA LEU A 147 -10.45 -16.20 -6.53
C LEU A 147 -9.43 -16.82 -5.56
N LEU A 148 -9.31 -16.30 -4.33
CA LEU A 148 -8.41 -16.86 -3.30
C LEU A 148 -8.73 -18.33 -2.98
N LYS A 149 -10.01 -18.67 -2.86
CA LYS A 149 -10.48 -20.04 -2.57
C LYS A 149 -10.24 -21.02 -3.74
N ASN A 150 -10.20 -20.51 -4.97
CA ASN A 150 -9.97 -21.31 -6.18
C ASN A 150 -8.49 -21.30 -6.64
N ALA A 151 -7.65 -20.43 -6.08
CA ALA A 151 -6.23 -20.37 -6.36
C ALA A 151 -5.49 -21.61 -5.82
N LYS A 152 -4.41 -22.00 -6.48
CA LYS A 152 -3.55 -23.08 -5.98
C LYS A 152 -2.86 -22.60 -4.70
N LEU A 153 -3.02 -23.34 -3.60
CA LEU A 153 -2.28 -23.07 -2.37
C LEU A 153 -0.79 -23.34 -2.58
N PRO A 154 0.11 -22.49 -2.07
CA PRO A 154 1.54 -22.77 -2.06
C PRO A 154 1.86 -24.04 -1.26
N ALA A 155 2.93 -24.72 -1.64
CA ALA A 155 3.42 -25.88 -0.89
C ALA A 155 3.92 -25.43 0.50
N HIS A 156 3.85 -26.36 1.47
CA HIS A 156 4.30 -26.12 2.85
C HIS A 156 5.75 -25.62 2.91
N VAL A 157 5.94 -24.49 3.61
CA VAL A 157 7.14 -23.67 3.58
C VAL A 157 8.19 -24.22 4.55
N ASN A 158 9.11 -25.02 4.01
CA ASN A 158 10.29 -25.50 4.74
C ASN A 158 11.45 -24.50 4.62
N VAL A 159 11.58 -23.58 5.58
CA VAL A 159 12.72 -22.64 5.64
C VAL A 159 13.93 -23.31 6.30
N SER A 160 14.79 -23.98 5.52
CA SER A 160 16.10 -24.45 5.96
C SER A 160 17.09 -24.66 4.81
N GLU A 161 18.38 -24.52 5.14
CA GLU A 161 19.61 -24.68 4.33
C GLU A 161 20.03 -23.42 3.54
N THR A 162 21.02 -22.66 4.02
CA THR A 162 22.44 -23.08 4.13
C THR A 162 23.19 -22.17 5.15
N GLN A 163 24.28 -22.55 5.84
CA GLN A 163 25.16 -23.74 5.84
C GLN A 163 25.61 -24.07 7.29
N THR A 164 25.98 -25.31 7.63
CA THR A 164 27.32 -25.67 8.22
C THR A 164 27.50 -27.17 8.60
N THR A 165 28.22 -27.92 7.75
CA THR A 165 29.06 -29.10 8.09
C THR A 165 28.35 -30.42 8.52
N LYS A 166 28.87 -31.66 8.34
CA LYS A 166 30.24 -32.16 8.07
C LYS A 166 30.31 -33.41 7.14
N SER A 167 31.48 -33.56 6.48
CA SER A 167 32.21 -34.81 6.16
C SER A 167 31.73 -35.83 5.12
N SER A 168 32.32 -35.75 3.91
CA SER A 168 33.11 -36.83 3.26
C SER A 168 33.99 -36.16 2.17
N VAL A 169 35.34 -36.04 2.21
CA VAL A 169 36.41 -37.07 2.19
C VAL A 169 36.53 -37.72 0.78
N ILE A 170 37.65 -37.65 0.01
CA ILE A 170 39.07 -37.28 0.29
C ILE A 170 39.54 -35.99 -0.51
N PRO A 171 40.77 -35.74 -1.10
CA PRO A 171 41.25 -34.34 -1.32
C PRO A 171 41.91 -33.97 -2.70
N SER A 172 42.49 -32.75 -2.75
CA SER A 172 43.69 -32.28 -3.53
C SER A 172 43.57 -31.75 -4.97
N PRO A 173 44.41 -30.78 -5.42
CA PRO A 173 45.27 -29.86 -4.64
C PRO A 173 45.19 -28.35 -5.02
N ILE A 174 45.73 -27.55 -4.10
CA ILE A 174 45.91 -26.09 -4.05
C ILE A 174 46.44 -25.42 -5.33
N THR A 175 45.92 -24.23 -5.65
CA THR A 175 46.72 -23.07 -6.10
C THR A 175 46.08 -21.78 -5.56
N SER A 176 46.90 -20.85 -5.07
CA SER A 176 46.49 -19.61 -4.39
C SER A 176 47.25 -18.41 -4.94
N LEU A 177 46.57 -17.28 -5.18
CA LEU A 177 47.24 -15.97 -5.10
C LEU A 177 46.29 -14.81 -4.79
N THR A 178 46.85 -13.77 -4.17
CA THR A 178 46.16 -12.62 -3.57
C THR A 178 46.25 -11.36 -4.44
N SER A 179 45.15 -10.60 -4.55
CA SER A 179 45.09 -9.15 -4.81
C SER A 179 43.76 -8.60 -4.26
N GLN A 180 43.72 -7.96 -3.09
CA GLN A 180 44.04 -6.54 -2.81
C GLN A 180 43.05 -5.50 -3.39
N THR A 181 42.20 -5.00 -2.48
CA THR A 181 41.73 -3.60 -2.34
C THR A 181 41.35 -2.75 -3.57
N ALA A 182 40.06 -2.42 -3.67
CA ALA A 182 39.60 -1.07 -4.01
C ALA A 182 38.21 -0.80 -3.40
N SER A 183 38.13 0.15 -2.46
CA SER A 183 36.87 0.67 -1.93
C SER A 183 36.46 1.93 -2.70
N ASN A 184 35.25 1.98 -3.25
CA ASN A 184 34.65 3.22 -3.73
C ASN A 184 33.26 3.42 -3.10
N ASN A 185 33.03 4.59 -2.55
CA ASN A 185 31.86 4.95 -1.74
C ASN A 185 31.34 6.31 -2.21
N GLU A 186 30.65 6.34 -3.35
CA GLU A 186 30.14 7.57 -3.94
C GLU A 186 28.70 7.86 -3.53
N LYS A 187 28.54 8.84 -2.64
CA LYS A 187 27.25 9.43 -2.29
C LYS A 187 26.73 10.26 -3.48
N GLN A 188 25.88 9.67 -4.32
CA GLN A 188 25.18 10.44 -5.35
C GLN A 188 24.30 11.54 -4.72
N VAL A 189 24.63 12.80 -5.03
CA VAL A 189 23.79 13.95 -4.72
C VAL A 189 22.59 13.96 -5.70
N PRO A 190 21.34 14.08 -5.23
CA PRO A 190 20.17 14.08 -6.11
C PRO A 190 20.21 15.28 -7.07
N SER A 191 19.97 15.01 -8.35
CA SER A 191 20.12 16.00 -9.42
C SER A 191 19.11 17.16 -9.34
N SER A 192 19.43 18.28 -9.98
CA SER A 192 18.56 19.47 -10.02
C SER A 192 17.26 19.27 -10.81
N ALA A 193 17.15 18.19 -11.61
CA ALA A 193 15.89 17.78 -12.22
C ALA A 193 14.95 17.13 -11.18
N GLN A 194 15.50 16.34 -10.25
CA GLN A 194 14.72 15.55 -9.29
C GLN A 194 14.03 16.44 -8.24
N ARG A 195 14.70 17.50 -7.77
CA ARG A 195 14.04 18.50 -6.91
C ARG A 195 12.83 19.19 -7.58
N ARG A 196 12.75 19.21 -8.91
CA ARG A 196 11.60 19.80 -9.64
C ARG A 196 10.41 18.83 -9.72
N SER A 197 10.64 17.52 -9.87
CA SER A 197 9.55 16.54 -9.79
C SER A 197 8.92 16.53 -8.40
N ASP A 198 9.73 16.61 -7.35
CA ASP A 198 9.27 16.56 -5.97
C ASP A 198 8.45 17.82 -5.63
N ALA A 199 8.92 19.00 -6.03
CA ALA A 199 8.19 20.25 -5.86
C ALA A 199 6.86 20.29 -6.64
N LEU A 200 6.83 19.75 -7.88
CA LEU A 200 5.59 19.64 -8.66
C LEU A 200 4.60 18.67 -8.01
N LEU A 201 5.07 17.52 -7.49
CA LEU A 201 4.23 16.57 -6.76
C LEU A 201 3.63 17.19 -5.49
N GLU A 202 4.40 17.99 -4.77
CA GLU A 202 3.94 18.69 -3.57
C GLU A 202 2.90 19.78 -3.93
N GLN A 203 3.11 20.57 -4.98
CA GLN A 203 2.10 21.53 -5.46
C GLN A 203 0.82 20.85 -5.96
N LEU A 204 0.92 19.71 -6.63
CA LEU A 204 -0.25 18.95 -7.12
C LEU A 204 -1.04 18.26 -5.99
N THR A 205 -0.39 17.92 -4.87
CA THR A 205 -1.05 17.30 -3.71
C THR A 205 -1.49 18.32 -2.64
N MET A 206 -1.05 19.57 -2.71
CA MET A 206 -1.43 20.62 -1.77
C MET A 206 -2.95 20.86 -1.66
N PRO A 207 -3.75 20.90 -2.75
CA PRO A 207 -5.21 21.09 -2.65
C PRO A 207 -5.92 19.91 -1.99
N LEU A 208 -5.39 18.69 -2.11
CA LEU A 208 -5.95 17.47 -1.53
C LEU A 208 -5.72 17.39 -0.01
N ARG A 209 -4.82 18.20 0.55
CA ARG A 209 -4.42 18.16 1.97
C ARG A 209 -5.18 19.13 2.87
N ASN A 210 -6.04 20.00 2.34
CA ASN A 210 -6.82 20.95 3.17
C ASN A 210 -8.26 21.17 2.65
N PRO A 211 -9.24 20.35 3.07
CA PRO A 211 -10.65 20.48 2.66
C PRO A 211 -11.39 21.73 3.15
N ALA A 212 -10.75 22.62 3.91
CA ALA A 212 -11.39 23.71 4.64
C ALA A 212 -10.81 25.10 4.29
N ALA A 213 -11.00 25.56 3.04
CA ALA A 213 -10.64 26.92 2.60
C ALA A 213 -11.40 27.41 1.34
N SER A 214 -12.72 27.23 1.26
CA SER A 214 -13.51 27.54 0.05
C SER A 214 -14.81 28.33 0.32
N VAL A 215 -14.69 29.54 0.87
CA VAL A 215 -15.78 30.54 0.85
C VAL A 215 -15.19 31.92 0.50
N PRO A 216 -15.57 32.54 -0.64
CA PRO A 216 -15.11 33.88 -1.00
C PRO A 216 -16.08 34.95 -0.46
N THR A 217 -15.59 35.80 0.44
CA THR A 217 -16.30 37.02 0.88
C THR A 217 -15.34 38.22 0.84
N THR A 218 -15.86 39.39 0.46
CA THR A 218 -15.10 40.56 0.02
C THR A 218 -14.35 41.30 1.15
N GLN A 219 -13.37 42.12 0.76
CA GLN A 219 -12.55 42.99 1.61
C GLN A 219 -13.35 43.92 2.54
N VAL A 220 -12.77 44.26 3.70
CA VAL A 220 -12.39 45.64 4.09
C VAL A 220 -11.63 45.62 5.44
N GLN A 221 -10.73 46.58 5.66
CA GLN A 221 -9.92 46.85 6.86
C GLN A 221 -10.09 48.33 7.26
N PRO A 222 -9.57 48.82 8.41
CA PRO A 222 -9.45 48.22 9.76
C PRO A 222 -9.99 49.20 10.85
N SER A 223 -9.91 48.88 12.16
CA SER A 223 -9.46 49.81 13.25
C SER A 223 -9.80 49.39 14.70
N ALA A 224 -9.06 50.03 15.62
CA ALA A 224 -9.43 50.40 17.01
C ALA A 224 -9.30 49.37 18.15
N VAL A 225 -8.66 49.84 19.24
CA VAL A 225 -8.52 49.22 20.56
C VAL A 225 -9.61 49.77 21.50
N VAL A 226 -10.24 48.91 22.31
CA VAL A 226 -10.98 49.28 23.53
C VAL A 226 -10.74 48.20 24.60
N MET A 227 -10.83 48.57 25.89
CA MET A 227 -10.48 47.73 27.05
C MET A 227 -11.70 47.25 27.87
N SER A 228 -11.42 46.32 28.81
CA SER A 228 -12.13 46.14 30.11
C SER A 228 -13.51 45.44 30.10
N PRO A 229 -14.00 44.95 31.27
CA PRO A 229 -13.29 44.30 32.39
C PRO A 229 -13.97 42.97 32.83
N GLY A 230 -13.39 42.27 33.82
CA GLY A 230 -13.83 40.93 34.26
C GLY A 230 -14.75 40.86 35.50
N SER A 231 -15.40 39.70 35.64
CA SER A 231 -16.18 39.19 36.80
C SER A 231 -16.63 37.75 36.44
N LYS A 232 -16.84 36.79 37.36
CA LYS A 232 -16.69 36.71 38.82
C LYS A 232 -16.53 35.22 39.22
N ASP A 233 -15.99 34.94 40.41
CA ASP A 233 -15.74 33.61 40.95
C ASP A 233 -16.95 32.68 41.03
N SER A 234 -16.68 31.37 40.92
CA SER A 234 -17.36 30.33 41.69
C SER A 234 -16.37 29.21 42.03
N LEU A 235 -16.20 28.93 43.32
CA LEU A 235 -15.39 27.83 43.84
C LEU A 235 -16.29 26.62 44.10
N GLU A 236 -15.86 25.42 43.71
CA GLU A 236 -15.90 24.28 44.63
C GLU A 236 -14.82 23.24 44.26
N SER A 237 -14.54 22.32 45.18
CA SER A 237 -13.35 21.46 45.14
C SER A 237 -13.71 19.99 45.28
N SER A 238 -13.12 19.11 44.46
CA SER A 238 -12.65 17.79 44.91
C SER A 238 -11.80 17.03 43.89
N LYS A 239 -10.55 16.77 44.31
CA LYS A 239 -9.97 15.43 44.43
C LYS A 239 -9.72 14.56 43.18
N GLU A 240 -8.43 14.50 42.83
CA GLU A 240 -7.66 13.30 42.43
C GLU A 240 -8.30 12.26 41.47
N ALA A 241 -7.88 12.32 40.21
CA ALA A 241 -7.80 11.13 39.35
C ALA A 241 -6.41 11.05 38.71
N ASN A 242 -5.48 10.36 39.37
CA ASN A 242 -4.18 10.03 38.78
C ASN A 242 -4.38 8.96 37.69
N ALA A 243 -4.43 9.39 36.43
CA ALA A 243 -4.32 8.52 35.28
C ALA A 243 -3.07 8.91 34.50
N ASN A 244 -2.11 8.00 34.39
CA ASN A 244 -1.01 8.12 33.43
C ASN A 244 -1.60 8.24 32.03
N GLN A 245 -1.62 9.46 31.47
CA GLN A 245 -1.99 9.69 30.07
C GLN A 245 -0.84 9.27 29.15
N GLN A 246 -0.57 7.97 29.15
CA GLN A 246 0.22 7.32 28.11
C GLN A 246 -0.53 7.56 26.78
N PRO A 247 0.11 8.18 25.77
CA PRO A 247 -0.60 8.70 24.62
C PRO A 247 -1.31 7.57 23.86
N SER A 248 -2.63 7.64 23.79
CA SER A 248 -3.45 6.67 23.08
C SER A 248 -3.18 6.78 21.58
N VAL A 249 -2.49 5.79 21.02
CA VAL A 249 -2.18 5.73 19.60
C VAL A 249 -3.49 5.58 18.82
N ASP A 250 -3.85 6.59 18.05
CA ASP A 250 -4.92 6.49 17.04
C ASP A 250 -4.46 5.51 15.96
N MET A 251 -4.95 4.28 16.06
CA MET A 251 -4.45 3.17 15.26
C MET A 251 -4.76 3.35 13.77
N LYS A 252 -5.89 3.98 13.42
CA LYS A 252 -6.21 4.30 12.02
C LYS A 252 -5.24 5.33 11.45
N LYS A 253 -4.94 6.41 12.20
CA LYS A 253 -3.90 7.38 11.80
C LYS A 253 -2.51 6.76 11.74
N TRP A 254 -2.19 5.81 12.63
CA TRP A 254 -0.92 5.09 12.61
C TRP A 254 -0.78 4.20 11.35
N VAL A 255 -1.79 3.40 11.01
CA VAL A 255 -1.79 2.58 9.77
C VAL A 255 -1.67 3.49 8.54
N ALA A 256 -2.48 4.56 8.47
CA ALA A 256 -2.47 5.51 7.35
C ALA A 256 -1.10 6.19 7.15
N SER A 257 -0.51 6.70 8.23
CA SER A 257 0.82 7.34 8.21
C SER A 257 1.93 6.35 7.84
N THR A 258 1.87 5.13 8.38
CA THR A 258 2.83 4.05 8.11
C THR A 258 2.75 3.62 6.65
N CYS A 259 1.54 3.35 6.13
CA CYS A 259 1.35 2.92 4.74
C CYS A 259 1.70 4.05 3.76
N GLY A 260 1.34 5.31 4.05
CA GLY A 260 1.77 6.47 3.28
C GLY A 260 3.29 6.61 3.21
N SER A 261 4.00 6.32 4.31
CA SER A 261 5.47 6.31 4.34
C SER A 261 6.06 5.16 3.54
N LEU A 262 5.50 3.95 3.67
CA LEU A 262 5.92 2.76 2.91
C LEU A 262 5.71 2.92 1.40
N LEU A 263 4.63 3.59 0.96
CA LEU A 263 4.41 3.91 -0.45
C LEU A 263 5.50 4.84 -1.02
N MET A 264 6.07 5.72 -0.19
CA MET A 264 7.22 6.55 -0.58
C MET A 264 8.52 5.73 -0.58
N GLU A 265 8.76 4.87 0.42
CA GLU A 265 9.88 3.90 0.43
C GLU A 265 9.88 3.03 -0.85
N LEU A 266 8.71 2.52 -1.24
CA LEU A 266 8.47 1.65 -2.40
C LEU A 266 8.33 2.41 -3.74
N ARG A 267 8.53 3.74 -3.76
CA ARG A 267 8.42 4.61 -4.95
C ARG A 267 7.08 4.49 -5.72
N ALA A 268 5.99 4.23 -5.01
CA ALA A 268 4.67 3.96 -5.57
C ALA A 268 4.19 5.03 -6.56
N GLY A 269 4.55 6.30 -6.35
CA GLY A 269 4.18 7.42 -7.22
C GLY A 269 4.56 7.23 -8.70
N PHE A 270 5.68 6.55 -9.01
CA PHE A 270 6.06 6.25 -10.39
C PHE A 270 5.14 5.17 -11.01
N ILE A 271 4.84 4.13 -10.25
CA ILE A 271 3.94 3.04 -10.66
C ILE A 271 2.52 3.58 -10.87
N MET A 272 2.03 4.40 -9.93
CA MET A 272 0.72 5.06 -10.03
C MET A 272 0.64 6.00 -11.24
N LEU A 273 1.69 6.79 -11.52
CA LEU A 273 1.73 7.66 -12.71
C LEU A 273 1.66 6.82 -14.00
N LYS A 274 2.40 5.70 -14.07
CA LYS A 274 2.35 4.78 -15.21
C LYS A 274 0.94 4.17 -15.38
N VAL A 275 0.37 3.61 -14.32
CA VAL A 275 -0.98 3.03 -14.33
C VAL A 275 -2.02 4.06 -14.78
N CYS A 276 -1.96 5.29 -14.26
CA CYS A 276 -2.82 6.39 -14.69
C CYS A 276 -2.64 6.72 -16.17
N SER A 277 -1.41 6.75 -16.70
CA SER A 277 -1.15 7.01 -18.12
C SER A 277 -1.67 5.92 -19.05
N SER A 278 -1.72 4.66 -18.60
CA SER A 278 -2.33 3.53 -19.32
C SER A 278 -3.87 3.45 -19.20
N LEU A 279 -4.54 4.37 -18.48
CA LEU A 279 -6.00 4.36 -18.41
C LEU A 279 -6.63 4.75 -19.76
N PRO A 280 -7.55 3.94 -20.34
CA PRO A 280 -8.12 4.21 -21.66
C PRO A 280 -8.82 5.58 -21.78
N CYS A 281 -9.39 6.10 -20.69
CA CYS A 281 -9.99 7.43 -20.65
C CYS A 281 -8.94 8.55 -20.82
N LEU A 282 -7.80 8.47 -20.11
CA LEU A 282 -6.73 9.46 -20.21
C LEU A 282 -5.97 9.33 -21.55
N GLN A 283 -5.75 8.12 -22.05
CA GLN A 283 -5.11 7.93 -23.35
C GLN A 283 -5.99 8.46 -24.51
N ARG A 284 -7.32 8.27 -24.45
CA ARG A 284 -8.27 8.90 -25.39
C ARG A 284 -8.25 10.43 -25.28
N TYR A 285 -8.16 10.98 -24.07
CA TYR A 285 -8.05 12.43 -23.84
C TYR A 285 -6.75 12.99 -24.43
N LEU A 286 -5.60 12.36 -24.15
CA LEU A 286 -4.29 12.75 -24.66
C LEU A 286 -4.21 12.67 -26.19
N ASN A 287 -4.76 11.60 -26.79
CA ASN A 287 -4.81 11.45 -28.23
C ASN A 287 -5.69 12.53 -28.90
N ARG A 288 -6.89 12.82 -28.37
CA ARG A 288 -7.72 13.94 -28.83
C ARG A 288 -7.00 15.28 -28.70
N TRP A 289 -6.31 15.53 -27.59
CA TRP A 289 -5.53 16.75 -27.37
C TRP A 289 -4.39 16.89 -28.38
N GLN A 290 -3.66 15.81 -28.67
CA GLN A 290 -2.59 15.81 -29.67
C GLN A 290 -3.12 16.08 -31.09
N MET A 291 -4.17 15.39 -31.52
CA MET A 291 -4.81 15.66 -32.83
C MET A 291 -5.32 17.11 -32.95
N SER A 292 -5.78 17.69 -31.84
CA SER A 292 -6.25 19.09 -31.78
C SER A 292 -5.09 20.08 -31.88
N LYS A 293 -3.95 19.78 -31.22
CA LYS A 293 -2.70 20.54 -31.36
C LYS A 293 -2.14 20.50 -32.78
N GLU A 294 -2.27 19.36 -33.47
CA GLU A 294 -1.82 19.18 -34.86
C GLU A 294 -2.76 19.82 -35.90
N SER A 295 -4.07 19.88 -35.60
CA SER A 295 -5.09 20.47 -36.50
C SER A 295 -5.44 21.95 -36.21
N ALA A 296 -4.79 22.58 -35.23
CA ALA A 296 -5.02 23.95 -34.75
C ALA A 296 -6.47 24.28 -34.29
N ASN A 297 -7.33 23.27 -34.18
CA ASN A 297 -8.70 23.40 -33.69
C ASN A 297 -8.78 23.12 -32.18
N SER A 298 -9.66 23.80 -31.46
CA SER A 298 -9.90 23.52 -30.04
C SER A 298 -10.42 22.09 -29.84
N PRO A 299 -9.89 21.31 -28.87
CA PRO A 299 -10.32 19.94 -28.64
C PRO A 299 -11.79 19.88 -28.19
N GLN A 300 -12.63 19.25 -29.01
CA GLN A 300 -14.05 19.03 -28.67
C GLN A 300 -14.20 17.88 -27.66
N PHE A 301 -14.05 18.23 -26.38
CA PHE A 301 -14.49 17.43 -25.26
C PHE A 301 -16.00 17.57 -25.08
N ASN A 302 -16.77 16.95 -25.98
CA ASN A 302 -18.18 16.66 -25.69
C ASN A 302 -18.23 15.88 -24.36
N SER A 303 -19.07 16.32 -23.43
CA SER A 303 -19.26 15.74 -22.09
C SER A 303 -20.01 14.41 -22.18
N ASP A 304 -19.37 13.43 -22.81
CA ASP A 304 -19.87 12.11 -23.08
C ASP A 304 -20.04 11.36 -21.75
N ALA A 305 -21.27 11.22 -21.26
CA ALA A 305 -21.57 10.54 -19.99
C ALA A 305 -21.01 9.11 -19.95
N SER A 306 -20.83 8.49 -21.13
CA SER A 306 -20.12 7.25 -21.38
C SER A 306 -18.72 7.16 -20.73
N LEU A 307 -18.02 8.28 -20.55
CA LEU A 307 -16.70 8.31 -19.88
C LEU A 307 -16.77 7.98 -18.39
N TYR A 308 -17.85 8.34 -17.69
CA TYR A 308 -18.06 7.94 -16.29
C TYR A 308 -18.40 6.45 -16.14
N VAL A 309 -18.98 5.84 -17.18
CA VAL A 309 -19.36 4.42 -17.18
C VAL A 309 -18.16 3.51 -17.40
N MET A 310 -17.15 3.94 -18.20
CA MET A 310 -15.91 3.17 -18.42
C MET A 310 -14.84 3.32 -17.32
N CYS A 311 -15.13 4.04 -16.24
CA CYS A 311 -14.21 4.26 -15.11
C CYS A 311 -14.69 3.68 -13.77
N ASN A 312 -15.76 2.88 -13.77
CA ASN A 312 -16.30 2.17 -12.60
C ASN A 312 -16.07 0.66 -12.69
#